data_AF-A0A2H0V6S9-F1
#
_entry.id   AF-A0A2H0V6S9-F1
#
_cell.length_a   1.000
_cell.length_b   1.000
_cell.length_c   1.000
_cell.angle_alpha   90.00
_cell.angle_beta   90.00
_cell.angle_gamma   90.00
#
_symmetry.space_group_name_H-M   'P 1'
#
loop_
_entity.id
_entity.type
_entity.pdbx_description
1 polymer ?
#
loop_
_entity_poly.entity_id
_entity_poly.type
_entity_poly.pdbx_seq_one_letter_code
_entity_poly.pdbx_strand_id
1 'polypeptide(L)'
;FVTFTTEYPFFVRIGESGLNQDNAAVAKLQNLVLPWSSPITINSTAKNIGALAWTTLDAWLMKDNFNLNPQGDFGFYQDAQSYNMAVAKIGDISSAFGAYVPLAEETGEHASSVGDGKIIIIGDANFINDSFAGRYADNVTFMQNIVDFVSLDSDLITIRAKDVSDRPLSEIEDGSKKNIKYFNVFGLTVIVLAFGLTRYYLRKKDRFADDL
;
A
#
# COMPACT_ATOMS: atom_id res chain seq x y z
N PHE A 1 -20.34 -19.79 -8.04
CA PHE A 1 -20.60 -18.93 -6.88
C PHE A 1 -20.27 -17.50 -7.27
N VAL A 2 -21.23 -16.58 -7.17
CA VAL A 2 -21.00 -15.15 -7.44
C VAL A 2 -20.59 -14.51 -6.12
N THR A 3 -19.35 -14.04 -6.03
CA THR A 3 -18.87 -13.33 -4.84
C THR A 3 -19.11 -11.84 -5.04
N PHE A 4 -20.06 -11.28 -4.29
CA PHE A 4 -20.22 -9.83 -4.20
C PHE A 4 -19.20 -9.31 -3.19
N THR A 5 -18.30 -8.44 -3.64
CA THR A 5 -17.35 -7.76 -2.75
C THR A 5 -17.94 -6.38 -2.49
N THR A 6 -18.59 -6.20 -1.34
CA THR A 6 -19.00 -4.87 -0.88
C THR A 6 -17.77 -4.19 -0.31
N GLU A 7 -17.58 -2.90 -0.59
CA GLU A 7 -16.51 -2.12 0.00
C GLU A 7 -16.80 -1.93 1.49
N TYR A 8 -16.11 -2.70 2.33
CA TYR A 8 -16.31 -2.66 3.78
C TYR A 8 -15.15 -1.88 4.42
N PRO A 9 -15.35 -0.62 4.84
CA PRO A 9 -14.26 0.28 5.23
C PRO A 9 -13.48 -0.16 6.46
N PHE A 10 -14.04 -1.04 7.29
CA PHE A 10 -13.30 -1.63 8.41
C PHE A 10 -12.25 -2.66 7.97
N PHE A 11 -12.27 -3.11 6.71
CA PHE A 11 -11.22 -3.96 6.15
C PHE A 11 -10.29 -3.05 5.35
N VAL A 12 -9.31 -2.50 6.06
CA VAL A 12 -8.39 -1.53 5.48
C VAL A 12 -7.51 -2.25 4.46
N ARG A 13 -7.70 -1.91 3.19
CA ARG A 13 -6.88 -2.41 2.09
C ARG A 13 -5.81 -1.37 1.76
N ILE A 14 -4.56 -1.75 1.94
CA ILE A 14 -3.39 -0.94 1.64
C ILE A 14 -2.79 -1.48 0.35
N GLY A 15 -2.79 -0.65 -0.70
CA GLY A 15 -2.09 -0.97 -1.94
C GLY A 15 -0.60 -0.64 -1.86
N GLU A 16 0.13 -0.93 -2.94
CA GLU A 16 1.56 -0.70 -3.07
C GLU A 16 2.03 0.73 -2.68
N SER A 17 1.24 1.75 -3.03
CA SER A 17 1.54 3.16 -2.69
C SER A 17 1.50 3.47 -1.19
N GLY A 18 0.81 2.62 -0.42
CA GLY A 18 0.75 2.67 1.03
C GLY A 18 1.78 1.79 1.72
N LEU A 19 2.74 1.21 0.98
CA LEU A 19 3.74 0.28 1.49
C LEU A 19 5.15 0.83 1.22
N ASN A 20 6.03 0.69 2.20
CA ASN A 20 7.41 1.16 2.12
C ASN A 20 8.28 0.26 1.23
N GLN A 21 8.28 0.52 -0.07
CA GLN A 21 8.99 -0.32 -1.05
C GLN A 21 10.52 -0.40 -0.83
N ASP A 22 11.10 0.51 -0.04
CA ASP A 22 12.52 0.46 0.31
C ASP A 22 12.82 -0.52 1.46
N ASN A 23 11.81 -0.95 2.20
CA ASN A 23 11.98 -1.87 3.33
C ASN A 23 11.65 -3.32 2.92
N ALA A 24 12.61 -4.25 3.07
CA ALA A 24 12.42 -5.62 2.62
C ALA A 24 11.27 -6.39 3.31
N ALA A 25 10.77 -5.92 4.47
CA ALA A 25 9.59 -6.49 5.10
C ALA A 25 8.33 -6.33 4.22
N VAL A 26 8.27 -5.30 3.37
CA VAL A 26 7.10 -5.01 2.53
C VAL A 26 7.41 -4.73 1.05
N ALA A 27 8.69 -4.70 0.66
CA ALA A 27 9.13 -4.32 -0.68
C ALA A 27 8.54 -5.13 -1.85
N LYS A 28 8.00 -6.33 -1.64
CA LYS A 28 7.39 -7.15 -2.70
C LYS A 28 5.88 -7.28 -2.57
N LEU A 29 5.28 -6.52 -1.65
CA LEU A 29 3.85 -6.58 -1.41
C LEU A 29 3.15 -5.53 -2.26
N GLN A 30 2.17 -6.00 -3.03
CA GLN A 30 1.28 -5.13 -3.81
C GLN A 30 0.03 -4.74 -3.03
N ASN A 31 -0.29 -5.50 -1.98
CA ASN A 31 -1.53 -5.38 -1.25
C ASN A 31 -1.39 -5.94 0.17
N LEU A 32 -2.06 -5.32 1.13
CA LEU A 32 -2.17 -5.77 2.52
C LEU A 32 -3.57 -5.46 3.03
N VAL A 33 -4.26 -6.43 3.60
CA VAL A 33 -5.63 -6.25 4.11
C VAL A 33 -5.64 -6.44 5.62
N LEU A 34 -6.00 -5.39 6.35
CA LEU A 34 -6.04 -5.39 7.81
C LEU A 34 -7.50 -5.23 8.29
N PRO A 35 -8.15 -6.32 8.71
CA PRO A 35 -9.52 -6.27 9.21
C PRO A 35 -9.60 -5.66 10.62
N TRP A 36 -10.50 -4.69 10.82
CA TRP A 36 -10.73 -4.01 12.11
C TRP A 36 -9.46 -3.46 12.76
N SER A 37 -8.57 -2.94 11.94
CA SER A 37 -7.26 -2.48 12.34
C SER A 37 -7.31 -1.13 13.06
N SER A 38 -6.36 -0.91 13.97
CA SER A 38 -6.16 0.34 14.69
C SER A 38 -4.91 1.08 14.19
N PRO A 39 -4.94 2.42 14.09
CA PRO A 39 -3.79 3.18 13.64
C PRO A 39 -2.70 3.27 14.72
N ILE A 40 -1.44 3.34 14.28
CA ILE A 40 -0.26 3.46 15.15
C ILE A 40 0.26 4.90 15.07
N THR A 41 0.42 5.54 16.23
CA THR A 41 1.04 6.87 16.34
C THR A 41 2.48 6.73 16.81
N ILE A 42 3.41 7.34 16.09
CA ILE A 42 4.83 7.37 16.46
C ILE A 42 5.09 8.67 17.23
N ASN A 43 5.36 8.58 18.52
CA ASN A 43 5.74 9.71 19.37
C ASN A 43 7.27 9.71 19.60
N SER A 44 8.04 9.85 18.52
CA SER A 44 9.49 9.91 18.55
C SER A 44 10.03 10.55 17.27
N THR A 45 11.16 11.25 17.39
CA THR A 45 11.90 11.83 16.26
C THR A 45 13.08 10.95 15.81
N ALA A 46 13.23 9.77 16.41
CA ALA A 46 14.33 8.87 16.12
C ALA A 46 14.24 8.33 14.69
N LYS A 47 15.31 8.51 13.91
CA LYS A 47 15.39 8.10 12.49
C LYS A 47 15.30 6.59 12.27
N ASN A 48 15.53 5.82 13.31
CA ASN A 48 15.52 4.36 13.26
C ASN A 48 14.12 3.75 13.46
N ILE A 49 13.09 4.59 13.52
CA ILE A 49 11.68 4.20 13.53
C ILE A 49 11.06 4.69 12.22
N GLY A 50 10.37 3.80 11.49
CA GLY A 50 9.76 4.12 10.21
C GLY A 50 8.46 3.35 9.96
N ALA A 51 7.53 3.97 9.24
CA ALA A 51 6.31 3.30 8.80
C ALA A 51 6.65 2.25 7.72
N LEU A 52 6.02 1.09 7.82
CA LEU A 52 6.03 0.03 6.82
C LEU A 52 4.78 0.07 5.94
N ALA A 53 3.63 0.37 6.55
CA ALA A 53 2.35 0.44 5.86
C ALA A 53 1.53 1.62 6.38
N TRP A 54 0.87 2.36 5.50
CA TRP A 54 -0.01 3.48 5.81
C TRP A 54 -1.22 3.53 4.88
N THR A 55 -2.31 4.15 5.34
CA THR A 55 -3.53 4.34 4.55
C THR A 55 -3.39 5.49 3.55
N THR A 56 -4.33 5.61 2.62
CA THR A 56 -4.44 6.79 1.75
C THR A 56 -4.80 8.05 2.55
N LEU A 57 -4.71 9.22 1.92
CA LEU A 57 -5.10 10.50 2.50
C LEU A 57 -6.61 10.61 2.79
N ASP A 58 -7.43 9.79 2.14
CA ASP A 58 -8.88 9.79 2.28
C ASP A 58 -9.38 8.92 3.43
N ALA A 59 -8.49 8.32 4.23
CA ALA A 59 -8.87 7.46 5.34
C ALA A 59 -9.38 8.27 6.53
N TRP A 60 -10.22 7.66 7.36
CA TRP A 60 -10.76 8.27 8.57
C TRP A 60 -10.71 7.31 9.76
N LEU A 61 -10.73 7.87 10.97
CA LEU A 61 -10.74 7.11 12.20
C LEU A 61 -12.13 7.13 12.83
N MET A 62 -12.76 5.96 12.94
CA MET A 62 -14.00 5.79 13.69
C MET A 62 -13.68 5.48 15.16
N LYS A 63 -14.12 6.34 16.07
CA LYS A 63 -13.89 6.18 17.52
C LYS A 63 -15.10 5.62 18.26
N ASP A 64 -16.30 5.94 17.79
CA ASP A 64 -17.57 5.62 18.46
C ASP A 64 -18.66 5.22 17.44
N ASN A 65 -19.76 4.64 17.93
CA ASN A 65 -20.95 4.27 17.15
C ASN A 65 -20.64 3.38 15.92
N PHE A 66 -19.90 2.28 16.15
CA PHE A 66 -19.54 1.33 15.10
C PHE A 66 -20.77 0.68 14.47
N ASN A 67 -21.11 1.10 13.25
CA ASN A 67 -22.09 0.39 12.42
C ASN A 67 -21.38 -0.74 11.67
N LEU A 68 -21.54 -1.99 12.11
CA LEU A 68 -20.89 -3.15 11.49
C LEU A 68 -21.72 -3.80 10.38
N ASN A 69 -22.86 -3.20 9.99
CA ASN A 69 -23.68 -3.72 8.91
C ASN A 69 -22.91 -3.58 7.58
N PRO A 70 -22.55 -4.68 6.87
CA PRO A 70 -21.80 -4.60 5.61
C PRO A 70 -22.50 -3.83 4.48
N GLN A 71 -23.82 -3.66 4.58
CA GLN A 71 -24.65 -2.88 3.66
C GLN A 71 -25.04 -1.51 4.23
N GLY A 72 -24.50 -1.15 5.40
CA GLY A 72 -24.75 0.14 6.02
C GLY A 72 -24.12 1.27 5.22
N ASP A 73 -24.68 2.47 5.36
CA ASP A 73 -23.97 3.69 5.00
C ASP A 73 -22.96 3.98 6.11
N PHE A 74 -21.68 3.93 5.77
CA PHE A 74 -20.58 4.19 6.71
C PHE A 74 -20.21 5.67 6.78
N GLY A 75 -20.79 6.51 5.90
CA GLY A 75 -20.52 7.94 5.81
C GLY A 75 -19.08 8.29 5.42
N PHE A 76 -18.87 9.54 5.00
CA PHE A 76 -17.54 10.13 4.90
C PHE A 76 -17.34 11.04 6.11
N TYR A 77 -16.26 10.83 6.85
CA TYR A 77 -15.91 11.67 8.00
C TYR A 77 -15.04 12.84 7.56
N GLN A 78 -15.21 14.00 8.19
CA GLN A 78 -14.62 15.26 7.73
C GLN A 78 -13.10 15.38 7.95
N ASP A 79 -12.50 14.46 8.72
CA ASP A 79 -11.07 14.49 9.08
C ASP A 79 -10.29 13.39 8.33
N ALA A 80 -10.34 13.46 7.01
CA ALA A 80 -9.58 12.58 6.13
C ALA A 80 -8.08 12.81 6.30
N GLN A 81 -7.34 11.77 6.67
CA GLN A 81 -5.88 11.80 6.79
C GLN A 81 -5.30 10.39 6.64
N SER A 82 -3.99 10.32 6.38
CA SER A 82 -3.27 9.05 6.36
C SER A 82 -2.91 8.59 7.77
N TYR A 83 -3.03 7.29 8.02
CA TYR A 83 -2.69 6.65 9.29
C TYR A 83 -1.68 5.52 9.08
N ASN A 84 -0.69 5.42 9.97
CA ASN A 84 0.23 4.28 9.95
C ASN A 84 -0.48 3.03 10.47
N MET A 85 -0.28 1.92 9.78
CA MET A 85 -0.89 0.63 10.10
C MET A 85 0.14 -0.42 10.50
N ALA A 86 1.39 -0.26 10.03
CA ALA A 86 2.52 -1.04 10.49
C ALA A 86 3.78 -0.15 10.60
N VAL A 87 4.58 -0.37 11.63
CA VAL A 87 5.78 0.42 11.94
C VAL A 87 6.92 -0.51 12.33
N ALA A 88 8.14 -0.20 11.89
CA ALA A 88 9.36 -0.88 12.29
C ALA A 88 10.29 0.04 13.08
N LYS A 89 10.98 -0.53 14.07
CA LYS A 89 12.16 0.06 14.73
C LYS A 89 13.34 -0.87 14.53
N ILE A 90 14.48 -0.32 14.09
CA ILE A 90 15.71 -1.08 13.79
C ILE A 90 16.87 -0.45 14.58
N GLY A 91 17.88 -1.22 14.97
CA GLY A 91 19.09 -0.71 15.62
C GLY A 91 19.08 -0.90 17.13
N ASP A 92 19.59 0.08 17.89
CA ASP A 92 19.80 -0.09 19.33
C ASP A 92 18.47 -0.28 20.09
N ILE A 93 18.38 -1.43 20.77
CA ILE A 93 17.27 -1.77 21.66
C ILE A 93 17.83 -2.09 23.04
N SER A 94 17.41 -1.30 24.03
CA SER A 94 17.70 -1.56 25.43
C SER A 94 16.82 -2.71 25.93
N SER A 95 17.45 -3.67 26.61
CA SER A 95 16.75 -4.79 27.22
C SER A 95 16.12 -4.38 28.55
N ALA A 96 14.86 -4.76 28.77
CA ALA A 96 14.22 -4.62 30.08
C ALA A 96 14.94 -5.46 31.17
N PHE A 97 15.72 -6.45 30.75
CA PHE A 97 16.52 -7.30 31.64
C PHE A 97 17.92 -6.75 31.93
N GLY A 98 18.26 -5.53 31.47
CA GLY A 98 19.56 -4.92 31.78
C GLY A 98 19.82 -4.71 33.28
N ALA A 99 18.76 -4.64 34.09
CA ALA A 99 18.82 -4.58 35.55
C ALA A 99 18.43 -5.91 36.24
N TYR A 100 18.26 -6.99 35.46
CA TYR A 100 17.86 -8.27 36.00
C TYR A 100 18.96 -8.88 36.86
N VAL A 101 18.62 -9.27 38.08
CA VAL A 101 19.52 -9.98 38.99
C VAL A 101 19.17 -11.47 38.91
N PRO A 102 20.05 -12.33 38.34
CA PRO A 102 19.78 -13.75 38.24
C PRO A 102 19.62 -14.40 39.61
N LEU A 103 18.63 -15.27 39.74
CA LEU A 103 18.49 -16.18 40.88
C LEU A 103 19.67 -17.16 40.87
N ALA A 104 20.09 -17.64 42.04
CA ALA A 104 21.40 -18.27 42.30
C ALA A 104 21.74 -19.55 41.49
N GLU A 105 20.93 -19.94 40.51
CA GLU A 105 21.15 -21.11 39.65
C GLU A 105 20.88 -20.83 38.16
N GLU A 106 20.57 -19.59 37.78
CA GLU A 106 20.39 -19.24 36.36
C GLU A 106 21.75 -19.13 35.65
N THR A 107 21.95 -20.00 34.67
CA THR A 107 23.12 -19.99 33.78
C THR A 107 22.71 -19.39 32.44
N GLY A 108 23.08 -18.13 32.20
CA GLY A 108 22.80 -17.41 30.96
C GLY A 108 23.52 -16.07 30.90
N GLU A 109 23.92 -15.64 29.70
CA GLU A 109 24.48 -14.31 29.47
C GLU A 109 23.34 -13.32 29.15
N HIS A 110 23.24 -12.23 29.92
CA HIS A 110 22.16 -11.27 29.81
C HIS A 110 22.66 -10.04 29.05
N ALA A 111 22.22 -9.89 27.80
CA ALA A 111 22.52 -8.69 27.03
C ALA A 111 21.64 -7.53 27.54
N SER A 112 22.28 -6.45 28.02
CA SER A 112 21.61 -5.22 28.45
C SER A 112 21.09 -4.39 27.27
N SER A 113 21.62 -4.63 26.07
CA SER A 113 21.15 -4.04 24.81
C SER A 113 21.58 -4.89 23.62
N VAL A 114 20.90 -4.71 22.49
CA VAL A 114 21.27 -5.30 21.20
C VAL A 114 21.39 -4.16 20.18
N GLY A 115 22.48 -4.15 19.41
CA GLY A 115 22.80 -3.07 18.48
C GLY A 115 22.06 -3.11 17.15
N ASP A 116 21.60 -4.29 16.72
CA ASP A 116 20.78 -4.50 15.51
C ASP A 116 19.45 -5.17 15.85
N GLY A 117 18.79 -4.67 16.90
CA GLY A 117 17.48 -5.15 17.29
C GLY A 117 16.40 -4.67 16.33
N LYS A 118 15.44 -5.55 16.00
CA LYS A 118 14.33 -5.26 15.10
C LYS A 118 13.01 -5.50 15.80
N ILE A 119 12.15 -4.49 15.82
CA ILE A 119 10.78 -4.58 16.32
C ILE A 119 9.84 -4.14 15.22
N ILE A 120 8.81 -4.94 14.96
CA ILE A 120 7.71 -4.58 14.07
C ILE A 120 6.41 -4.59 14.88
N ILE A 121 5.61 -3.54 14.71
CA ILE A 121 4.29 -3.39 15.31
C ILE A 121 3.28 -3.29 14.18
N ILE A 122 2.22 -4.09 14.27
CA ILE A 122 1.12 -4.14 13.30
C ILE A 122 -0.16 -3.81 14.04
N GLY A 123 -0.98 -2.92 13.48
CA GLY A 123 -2.22 -2.43 14.08
C GLY A 123 -3.39 -3.42 14.01
N ASP A 124 -3.14 -4.69 13.68
CA ASP A 124 -4.18 -5.72 13.61
C ASP A 124 -3.64 -7.08 14.07
N ALA A 125 -4.47 -7.79 14.83
CA ALA A 125 -4.19 -9.12 15.34
C ALA A 125 -4.81 -10.24 14.47
N ASN A 126 -5.77 -9.92 13.60
CA ASN A 126 -6.58 -10.92 12.91
C ASN A 126 -6.17 -11.17 11.45
N PHE A 127 -5.27 -10.37 10.87
CA PHE A 127 -4.92 -10.39 9.44
C PHE A 127 -4.37 -11.74 8.96
N ILE A 128 -3.88 -12.57 9.87
CA ILE A 128 -3.33 -13.91 9.60
C ILE A 128 -4.17 -15.06 10.15
N ASN A 129 -5.35 -14.80 10.72
CA ASN A 129 -6.25 -15.90 11.12
C ASN A 129 -6.69 -16.69 9.88
N ASP A 130 -7.04 -17.97 10.05
CA ASP A 130 -7.35 -18.90 8.95
C ASP A 130 -8.31 -18.34 7.88
N SER A 131 -9.32 -17.58 8.31
CA SER A 131 -10.30 -16.94 7.41
C SER A 131 -9.71 -15.85 6.53
N PHE A 132 -8.71 -15.13 7.01
CA PHE A 132 -8.03 -14.04 6.31
C PHE A 132 -6.81 -14.55 5.55
N ALA A 133 -6.00 -15.42 6.14
CA ALA A 133 -4.85 -16.04 5.51
C ALA A 133 -5.23 -16.82 4.24
N GLY A 134 -6.34 -17.57 4.27
CA GLY A 134 -6.84 -18.31 3.10
C GLY A 134 -7.45 -17.41 2.02
N ARG A 135 -7.87 -16.19 2.35
CA ARG A 135 -8.51 -15.25 1.43
C ARG A 135 -7.55 -14.22 0.84
N TYR A 136 -6.52 -13.84 1.59
CA TYR A 136 -5.56 -12.80 1.26
C TYR A 136 -4.15 -13.39 1.34
N ALA A 137 -3.69 -14.00 0.24
CA ALA A 137 -2.35 -14.60 0.17
C ALA A 137 -1.24 -13.60 0.52
N ASP A 138 -1.42 -12.32 0.17
CA ASP A 138 -0.44 -11.26 0.47
C ASP A 138 -0.27 -11.02 1.98
N ASN A 139 -1.29 -11.28 2.81
CA ASN A 139 -1.16 -11.19 4.27
C ASN A 139 -0.21 -12.28 4.80
N VAL A 140 -0.26 -13.49 4.21
CA VAL A 140 0.65 -14.59 4.55
C VAL A 140 2.07 -14.25 4.09
N THR A 141 2.21 -13.74 2.86
CA THR A 141 3.50 -13.26 2.33
C THR A 141 4.08 -12.16 3.22
N PHE A 142 3.26 -11.22 3.69
CA PHE A 142 3.69 -10.17 4.61
C PHE A 142 4.21 -10.75 5.93
N MET A 143 3.50 -11.71 6.52
CA MET A 143 3.96 -12.36 7.74
C MET A 143 5.28 -13.11 7.52
N GLN A 144 5.44 -13.81 6.40
CA GLN A 144 6.70 -14.48 6.04
C GLN A 144 7.85 -13.46 5.89
N ASN A 145 7.61 -12.36 5.18
CA ASN A 145 8.60 -11.30 5.02
C ASN A 145 8.99 -10.66 6.36
N ILE A 146 8.05 -10.49 7.29
CA ILE A 146 8.33 -9.99 8.64
C ILE A 146 9.21 -10.97 9.40
N VAL A 147 8.87 -12.26 9.39
CA VAL A 147 9.67 -13.30 10.05
C VAL A 147 11.08 -13.34 9.46
N ASP A 148 11.21 -13.34 8.15
CA ASP A 148 12.50 -13.23 7.46
C ASP A 148 13.26 -11.97 7.89
N PHE A 149 12.60 -10.81 7.87
CA PHE A 149 13.22 -9.51 8.16
C PHE A 149 13.75 -9.42 9.59
N VAL A 150 13.00 -9.95 10.56
CA VAL A 150 13.39 -9.95 11.97
C VAL A 150 14.44 -11.03 12.25
N SER A 151 14.46 -12.14 11.50
CA SER A 151 15.36 -13.27 11.74
C SER A 151 16.71 -13.15 11.01
N LEU A 152 16.77 -12.46 9.87
CA LEU A 152 17.97 -12.30 9.06
C LEU A 152 18.78 -11.08 9.50
N ASP A 153 20.09 -11.09 9.24
CA ASP A 153 20.96 -9.94 9.47
C ASP A 153 20.67 -8.79 8.50
N SER A 154 20.88 -7.55 8.97
CA SER A 154 20.62 -6.30 8.22
C SER A 154 21.32 -6.21 6.86
N ASP A 155 22.52 -6.77 6.71
CA ASP A 155 23.29 -6.74 5.45
C ASP A 155 22.64 -7.53 4.31
N LEU A 156 21.87 -8.59 4.62
CA LEU A 156 21.20 -9.42 3.61
C LEU A 156 19.88 -8.81 3.12
N ILE A 157 19.28 -7.94 3.94
CA ILE A 157 18.00 -7.26 3.67
C ILE A 157 18.18 -6.20 2.57
N THR A 158 19.28 -5.43 2.59
CA THR A 158 19.55 -4.35 1.63
C THR A 158 19.72 -4.87 0.19
N ILE A 159 20.22 -6.08 -0.01
CA ILE A 159 20.41 -6.67 -1.35
C ILE A 159 19.05 -7.09 -1.95
N ARG A 160 18.10 -7.56 -1.13
CA ARG A 160 16.77 -8.03 -1.59
C ARG A 160 15.85 -6.88 -2.01
N ALA A 161 15.95 -5.72 -1.37
CA ALA A 161 15.11 -4.54 -1.67
C ALA A 161 15.48 -3.88 -3.01
N LYS A 162 16.76 -3.91 -3.40
CA LYS A 162 17.25 -3.26 -4.63
C LYS A 162 16.73 -3.92 -5.93
N ASP A 163 16.22 -5.14 -5.85
CA ASP A 163 15.66 -5.90 -6.98
C ASP A 163 14.17 -5.58 -7.23
N VAL A 164 13.51 -4.83 -6.32
CA VAL A 164 12.08 -4.53 -6.44
C VAL A 164 11.87 -3.14 -7.02
N SER A 165 11.88 -3.08 -8.35
CA SER A 165 11.27 -1.97 -9.08
C SER A 165 10.14 -2.53 -9.92
N ASP A 166 9.04 -2.91 -9.28
CA ASP A 166 7.78 -2.98 -10.01
C ASP A 166 7.23 -1.57 -10.14
N ARG A 167 6.68 -1.28 -11.32
CA ARG A 167 6.18 0.04 -11.71
C ARG A 167 4.66 -0.04 -11.77
N PRO A 168 3.94 0.12 -10.65
CA PRO A 168 2.49 0.21 -10.69
C PRO A 168 2.10 1.42 -11.53
N LEU A 169 1.01 1.26 -12.26
CA LEU A 169 0.44 2.35 -13.04
C LEU A 169 -0.05 3.42 -12.05
N SER A 170 0.51 4.62 -12.16
CA SER A 170 0.09 5.78 -11.37
C SER A 170 -1.42 6.03 -11.55
N GLU A 171 -2.16 6.15 -10.45
CA GLU A 171 -3.55 6.59 -10.50
C GLU A 171 -3.58 8.03 -11.04
N ILE A 172 -4.17 8.18 -12.22
CA ILE A 172 -4.35 9.46 -12.89
C ILE A 172 -5.70 10.03 -12.44
N GLU A 173 -5.75 11.32 -12.16
CA GLU A 173 -6.97 12.06 -11.82
C GLU A 173 -8.14 11.70 -12.78
N ASP A 174 -9.32 11.44 -12.21
CA ASP A 174 -10.49 10.94 -12.96
C ASP A 174 -10.88 11.84 -14.15
N GLY A 175 -10.72 13.16 -14.00
CA GLY A 175 -10.95 14.12 -15.08
C GLY A 175 -9.98 13.93 -16.26
N SER A 176 -8.70 13.74 -15.95
CA SER A 176 -7.65 13.46 -16.95
C SER A 176 -7.87 12.11 -17.63
N LYS A 177 -8.25 11.09 -16.86
CA LYS A 177 -8.59 9.76 -17.38
C LYS A 177 -9.77 9.81 -18.36
N LYS A 178 -10.80 10.59 -18.04
CA LYS A 178 -11.98 10.80 -18.89
C LYS A 178 -11.62 11.54 -20.19
N ASN A 179 -10.81 12.59 -20.10
CA ASN A 179 -10.39 13.37 -21.27
C ASN A 179 -9.52 12.54 -22.22
N ILE A 180 -8.53 11.81 -21.71
CA ILE A 180 -7.67 10.92 -22.52
C ILE A 180 -8.51 9.84 -23.20
N LYS A 181 -9.46 9.24 -22.48
CA LYS A 181 -10.36 8.22 -23.03
C LYS A 181 -11.19 8.76 -24.19
N TYR A 182 -11.86 9.92 -24.02
CA TYR A 182 -12.69 10.49 -25.07
C TYR A 182 -11.87 11.03 -26.24
N PHE A 183 -10.69 11.60 -25.98
CA PHE A 183 -9.78 12.00 -27.05
C PHE A 183 -9.35 10.82 -27.91
N ASN A 184 -9.02 9.66 -27.31
CA ASN A 184 -8.67 8.47 -28.10
C ASN A 184 -9.87 7.89 -28.86
N VAL A 185 -11.06 7.89 -28.25
CA VAL A 185 -12.29 7.35 -28.89
C VAL A 185 -12.73 8.22 -30.07
N PHE A 186 -12.77 9.53 -29.90
CA PHE A 186 -13.28 10.44 -30.93
C PHE A 186 -12.20 11.01 -31.84
N GLY A 187 -10.95 11.08 -31.37
CA GLY A 187 -9.82 11.64 -32.11
C GLY A 187 -9.55 10.88 -33.40
N LEU A 188 -9.58 9.55 -33.37
CA LEU A 188 -9.42 8.74 -34.58
C LEU A 188 -10.53 9.02 -35.60
N THR A 189 -11.77 9.13 -35.14
CA THR A 189 -12.94 9.41 -35.98
C THR A 189 -12.85 10.80 -36.63
N VAL A 190 -12.39 11.80 -35.86
CA VAL A 190 -12.15 13.17 -36.37
C VAL A 190 -11.02 13.20 -37.38
N ILE A 191 -9.93 12.47 -37.15
CA ILE A 191 -8.81 12.37 -38.11
C ILE A 191 -9.29 11.78 -39.45
N VAL A 192 -10.08 10.71 -39.41
CA VAL A 192 -10.63 10.09 -40.63
C VAL A 192 -11.57 11.04 -41.37
N LEU A 193 -12.45 11.74 -40.65
CA LEU A 193 -13.34 12.75 -41.25
C LEU A 193 -12.56 13.91 -41.86
N ALA A 194 -11.57 14.46 -41.15
CA ALA A 194 -10.74 15.54 -41.63
C ALA A 194 -9.95 15.13 -42.89
N PHE A 195 -9.39 13.92 -42.91
CA PHE A 195 -8.71 13.38 -44.09
C PHE A 195 -9.69 13.19 -45.26
N GLY A 196 -10.88 12.65 -45.00
CA GLY A 196 -11.93 12.48 -46.01
C GLY A 196 -12.38 13.80 -46.63
N LEU A 197 -12.63 14.82 -45.80
CA LEU A 197 -12.98 16.17 -46.24
C LEU A 197 -11.84 16.82 -47.02
N THR A 198 -10.61 16.75 -46.52
CA THR A 198 -9.43 17.31 -47.21
C THR A 198 -9.26 16.67 -48.60
N ARG A 199 -9.35 15.34 -48.69
CA ARG A 199 -9.29 14.62 -49.96
C ARG A 199 -10.43 14.99 -50.91
N TYR A 200 -11.63 15.20 -50.38
CA TYR A 200 -12.78 15.65 -51.17
C TYR A 200 -12.55 17.05 -51.76
N TYR A 201 -12.07 18.00 -50.94
CA TYR A 201 -11.78 19.36 -51.39
C TYR A 201 -10.64 19.42 -52.42
N LEU A 202 -9.57 18.64 -52.23
CA LEU A 202 -8.46 18.57 -53.19
C LEU A 202 -8.92 18.02 -54.54
N ARG A 203 -9.67 16.91 -54.56
CA ARG A 203 -10.24 16.36 -55.80
C ARG A 203 -11.19 17.32 -56.51
N LYS A 204 -11.92 18.15 -55.74
CA LYS A 204 -12.84 19.13 -56.33
C LYS A 204 -12.09 20.26 -57.02
N LYS A 205 -10.93 20.69 -56.48
CA LYS A 205 -10.06 21.68 -57.16
C LYS A 205 -9.48 21.16 -58.46
N ASP A 206 -9.05 19.90 -58.51
CA ASP A 206 -8.49 19.32 -59.74
C ASP A 206 -9.54 19.29 -60.87
N ARG A 207 -10.81 19.02 -60.55
CA ARG A 207 -11.91 19.01 -61.54
C ARG A 207 -12.30 20.39 -62.09
N PHE A 208 -11.96 21.47 -61.39
CA PHE A 208 -12.21 22.84 -61.86
C PHE A 208 -11.05 23.38 -62.72
N ALA A 209 -9.87 22.74 -62.68
CA ALA A 209 -8.72 23.13 -63.48
C ALA A 209 -8.74 22.52 -64.90
N ASP A 210 -9.44 21.39 -65.10
CA ASP A 210 -9.61 20.75 -66.41
C ASP A 210 -10.79 21.33 -67.25
N ASP A 211 -11.65 22.16 -66.64
CA ASP A 211 -12.82 22.80 -67.28
C ASP A 211 -12.55 24.28 -67.72
N LEU A 212 -11.28 24.73 -67.67
CA LEU A 212 -10.81 26.04 -68.15
C LEU A 212 -9.88 25.88 -69.36
#